data_AF-A0A1H8QZR5-F1
#
_entry.id   AF-A0A1H8QZR5-F1
#
_cell.length_a   1.000
_cell.length_b   1.000
_cell.length_c   1.000
_cell.angle_alpha   90.00
_cell.angle_beta   90.00
_cell.angle_gamma   90.00
#
_symmetry.space_group_name_H-M   'P 1'
#
loop_
_entity.id
_entity.type
_entity.pdbx_description
1 polymer ?
#
loop_
_entity_poly.entity_id
_entity_poly.type
_entity_poly.pdbx_seq_one_letter_code
_entity_poly.pdbx_strand_id
1 'polypeptide(L)'
;MVLGSVDNGHIRAAAQHNQVAGGAGVATGNAPAWFPGEAGGHAHPAALSGIKTQAIQSSQGGSGAYNQLVFDDSPGQSRVGLQRHATAHQGTAELNLGHLLHQSDNQRLKAAGFGAELKTEHGVAVRAGKGVLLSTDARGSATGSQMDSKEAITQLEESVQLQTDLDEMAQKHSTLTFGGKAPAPGPAEPLPAIAQLQRSKDLLGVLGAVESDVTAYSEPHLQLSSPAGSQRTRRPTRCLAPPARA
;
A
#
# COMPACT_ATOMS: atom_id res chain seq x y z
N MET A 1 29.35 -1.18 -1.73
CA MET A 1 29.54 -2.36 -0.87
C MET A 1 28.49 -3.38 -1.26
N VAL A 2 28.88 -4.45 -1.98
CA VAL A 2 27.96 -5.53 -2.39
C VAL A 2 28.19 -6.69 -1.43
N LEU A 3 27.23 -6.97 -0.53
CA LEU A 3 27.25 -8.22 0.24
C LEU A 3 26.56 -9.29 -0.61
N GLY A 4 27.37 -10.11 -1.29
CA GLY A 4 26.89 -11.26 -2.06
C GLY A 4 26.44 -12.41 -1.16
N SER A 5 25.36 -13.09 -1.54
CA SER A 5 25.03 -14.42 -1.02
C SER A 5 26.09 -15.42 -1.44
N VAL A 6 26.44 -16.32 -0.51
CA VAL A 6 27.30 -17.47 -0.78
C VAL A 6 26.54 -18.44 -1.69
N ASP A 7 27.05 -18.63 -2.90
CA ASP A 7 26.50 -19.53 -3.91
C ASP A 7 27.52 -20.64 -4.22
N ASN A 8 27.02 -21.84 -4.52
CA ASN A 8 27.81 -23.08 -4.66
C ASN A 8 27.34 -23.93 -5.86
N GLY A 9 27.20 -23.35 -7.08
CA GLY A 9 26.62 -24.03 -8.26
C GLY A 9 27.17 -23.64 -9.65
N HIS A 10 27.03 -24.56 -10.63
CA HIS A 10 27.79 -24.70 -11.91
C HIS A 10 27.47 -23.75 -13.11
N ILE A 11 28.43 -23.77 -14.05
CA ILE A 11 28.75 -22.90 -15.22
C ILE A 11 27.62 -22.67 -16.26
N ARG A 12 27.35 -21.40 -16.61
CA ARG A 12 26.69 -20.96 -17.87
C ARG A 12 27.21 -19.58 -18.35
N ALA A 13 27.38 -19.40 -19.66
CA ALA A 13 28.02 -18.23 -20.28
C ALA A 13 27.23 -16.90 -20.19
N ALA A 14 25.95 -16.93 -19.80
CA ALA A 14 25.09 -15.76 -19.66
C ALA A 14 24.08 -15.93 -18.52
N ALA A 15 24.57 -16.33 -17.35
CA ALA A 15 23.74 -16.51 -16.16
C ALA A 15 24.41 -15.86 -14.94
N GLN A 16 23.62 -15.63 -13.88
CA GLN A 16 24.16 -15.68 -12.52
C GLN A 16 25.03 -16.94 -12.41
N HIS A 17 26.07 -16.92 -11.58
CA HIS A 17 27.09 -17.99 -11.45
C HIS A 17 28.20 -18.04 -12.52
N ASN A 18 28.36 -17.02 -13.39
CA ASN A 18 29.54 -16.96 -14.25
C ASN A 18 30.79 -16.58 -13.44
N GLN A 19 31.92 -17.25 -13.67
CA GLN A 19 33.15 -16.95 -12.94
C GLN A 19 33.81 -15.67 -13.47
N VAL A 20 34.23 -14.79 -12.56
CA VAL A 20 35.18 -13.71 -12.87
C VAL A 20 36.48 -14.05 -12.14
N ALA A 21 37.28 -14.93 -12.75
CA ALA A 21 38.60 -15.41 -12.31
C ALA A 21 38.66 -16.24 -11.00
N GLY A 22 39.21 -17.46 -11.11
CA GLY A 22 39.58 -18.30 -9.96
C GLY A 22 41.06 -18.15 -9.62
N GLY A 23 41.37 -17.80 -8.36
CA GLY A 23 42.71 -18.01 -7.79
C GLY A 23 42.94 -19.50 -7.49
N ALA A 24 44.17 -19.89 -7.15
CA ALA A 24 44.62 -21.29 -6.97
C ALA A 24 43.97 -22.08 -5.80
N GLY A 25 42.83 -21.63 -5.27
CA GLY A 25 42.07 -22.31 -4.22
C GLY A 25 40.78 -22.96 -4.73
N VAL A 26 40.11 -23.72 -3.86
CA VAL A 26 38.80 -24.37 -4.14
C VAL A 26 37.62 -23.40 -4.25
N ALA A 27 37.84 -22.10 -4.03
CA ALA A 27 36.82 -21.07 -4.11
C ALA A 27 36.84 -20.41 -5.50
N THR A 28 35.77 -20.61 -6.28
CA THR A 28 35.58 -19.95 -7.57
C THR A 28 34.78 -18.66 -7.37
N GLY A 29 35.30 -17.52 -7.85
CA GLY A 29 34.61 -16.24 -7.73
C GLY A 29 33.37 -16.16 -8.62
N ASN A 30 32.18 -16.13 -8.04
CA ASN A 30 30.94 -15.94 -8.79
C ASN A 30 30.71 -14.45 -9.11
N ALA A 31 30.16 -14.17 -10.30
CA ALA A 31 29.69 -12.84 -10.67
C ALA A 31 28.71 -12.30 -9.60
N PRO A 32 28.70 -10.98 -9.37
CA PRO A 32 27.74 -10.38 -8.45
C PRO A 32 26.30 -10.70 -8.88
N ALA A 33 25.39 -10.77 -7.91
CA ALA A 33 23.97 -11.04 -8.16
C ALA A 33 23.39 -10.09 -9.22
N TRP A 34 23.81 -8.83 -9.20
CA TRP A 34 23.53 -7.87 -10.25
C TRP A 34 24.82 -7.49 -10.96
N PHE A 35 24.89 -7.79 -12.26
CA PHE A 35 26.07 -7.55 -13.09
C PHE A 35 25.72 -6.60 -14.25
N PRO A 36 26.66 -5.73 -14.67
CA PRO A 36 26.46 -4.89 -15.85
C PRO A 36 26.52 -5.77 -17.10
N GLY A 37 25.37 -6.08 -17.68
CA GLY A 37 25.28 -6.76 -18.97
C GLY A 37 25.42 -5.80 -20.15
N GLU A 38 25.62 -6.34 -21.34
CA GLU A 38 25.86 -5.55 -22.55
C GLU A 38 24.60 -5.32 -23.40
N ALA A 39 23.50 -6.06 -23.15
CA ALA A 39 22.29 -6.01 -23.98
C ALA A 39 20.99 -6.23 -23.20
N GLY A 40 19.90 -5.72 -23.76
CA GLY A 40 18.54 -5.93 -23.27
C GLY A 40 18.32 -5.44 -21.84
N GLY A 41 17.48 -6.13 -21.07
CA GLY A 41 17.19 -5.78 -19.67
C GLY A 41 18.39 -5.91 -18.72
N HIS A 42 19.48 -6.54 -19.15
CA HIS A 42 20.73 -6.63 -18.39
C HIS A 42 21.65 -5.42 -18.61
N ALA A 43 21.38 -4.59 -19.63
CA ALA A 43 22.18 -3.41 -19.96
C ALA A 43 21.90 -2.26 -18.98
N HIS A 44 22.36 -2.42 -17.75
CA HIS A 44 22.42 -1.36 -16.75
C HIS A 44 23.87 -1.25 -16.27
N PRO A 45 24.48 -0.05 -16.29
CA PRO A 45 25.90 0.13 -15.98
C PRO A 45 26.15 0.05 -14.46
N ALA A 46 25.98 -1.15 -13.89
CA ALA A 46 26.07 -1.41 -12.46
C ALA A 46 25.14 -0.53 -11.61
N ALA A 47 23.97 -0.19 -12.17
CA ALA A 47 22.97 0.64 -11.50
C ALA A 47 22.24 -0.11 -10.37
N LEU A 48 22.28 -1.45 -10.39
CA LEU A 48 21.64 -2.28 -9.39
C LEU A 48 22.61 -2.65 -8.26
N SER A 49 22.15 -2.50 -7.01
CA SER A 49 22.89 -2.90 -5.81
C SER A 49 21.94 -3.43 -4.72
N GLY A 50 22.47 -4.07 -3.67
CA GLY A 50 21.65 -4.50 -2.53
C GLY A 50 22.06 -5.83 -1.90
N ILE A 51 21.06 -6.55 -1.38
CA ILE A 51 21.22 -7.84 -0.67
C ILE A 51 20.30 -8.86 -1.33
N LYS A 52 20.84 -10.01 -1.73
CA LYS A 52 20.07 -11.17 -2.20
C LYS A 52 20.39 -12.35 -1.29
N THR A 53 19.38 -13.13 -0.91
CA THR A 53 19.54 -14.36 -0.12
C THR A 53 18.78 -15.50 -0.79
N GLN A 54 19.34 -16.71 -0.79
CA GLN A 54 18.71 -17.88 -1.39
C GLN A 54 18.32 -18.92 -0.33
N ALA A 55 17.28 -19.70 -0.61
CA ALA A 55 16.89 -20.84 0.22
C ALA A 55 17.96 -21.94 0.20
N ILE A 56 18.34 -22.42 1.38
CA ILE A 56 19.48 -23.33 1.58
C ILE A 56 19.34 -24.69 0.89
N GLN A 57 18.12 -25.20 0.74
CA GLN A 57 17.86 -26.53 0.16
C GLN A 57 18.21 -26.61 -1.32
N SER A 58 18.14 -25.47 -2.00
CA SER A 58 18.27 -25.33 -3.45
C SER A 58 19.38 -24.35 -3.85
N SER A 59 20.18 -23.88 -2.88
CA SER A 59 21.23 -22.89 -3.11
C SER A 59 22.32 -23.39 -4.05
N GLN A 60 22.63 -24.69 -4.02
CA GLN A 60 23.58 -25.30 -4.96
C GLN A 60 23.11 -25.26 -6.43
N GLY A 61 21.79 -25.11 -6.65
CA GLY A 61 21.21 -25.07 -8.00
C GLY A 61 20.83 -23.67 -8.48
N GLY A 62 20.92 -22.64 -7.64
CA GLY A 62 20.59 -21.25 -7.98
C GLY A 62 19.14 -20.98 -8.44
N SER A 63 18.27 -21.99 -8.43
CA SER A 63 16.90 -21.95 -8.98
C SER A 63 15.81 -21.86 -7.91
N GLY A 64 16.21 -21.87 -6.64
CA GLY A 64 15.33 -21.88 -5.49
C GLY A 64 14.63 -20.57 -5.20
N ALA A 65 13.80 -20.60 -4.15
CA ALA A 65 13.25 -19.40 -3.56
C ALA A 65 14.38 -18.45 -3.10
N TYR A 66 14.14 -17.15 -3.22
CA TYR A 66 15.09 -16.13 -2.79
C TYR A 66 14.38 -14.88 -2.28
N ASN A 67 15.07 -14.13 -1.44
CA ASN A 67 14.67 -12.79 -1.06
C ASN A 67 15.67 -11.79 -1.64
N GLN A 68 15.19 -10.62 -2.02
CA GLN A 68 16.06 -9.54 -2.45
C GLN A 68 15.60 -8.19 -1.91
N LEU A 69 16.55 -7.42 -1.40
CA LEU A 69 16.47 -5.98 -1.26
C LEU A 69 17.35 -5.40 -2.37
N VAL A 70 16.75 -4.68 -3.31
CA VAL A 70 17.44 -4.11 -4.47
C VAL A 70 17.24 -2.60 -4.51
N PHE A 71 18.33 -1.89 -4.71
CA PHE A 71 18.41 -0.49 -5.05
C PHE A 71 18.76 -0.40 -6.53
N ASP A 72 18.05 0.44 -7.27
CA ASP A 72 18.34 0.72 -8.68
C ASP A 72 18.55 2.22 -8.80
N ASP A 73 19.81 2.62 -9.00
CA ASP A 73 20.24 4.01 -9.08
C ASP A 73 20.36 4.50 -10.54
N SER A 74 19.61 3.85 -11.45
CA SER A 74 19.55 4.27 -12.84
C SER A 74 19.11 5.74 -12.93
N PRO A 75 19.82 6.60 -13.69
CA PRO A 75 19.50 8.03 -13.74
C PRO A 75 18.04 8.31 -14.09
N GLY A 76 17.35 9.09 -13.23
CA GLY A 76 15.93 9.44 -13.40
C GLY A 76 14.94 8.30 -13.17
N GLN A 77 15.41 7.12 -12.76
CA GLN A 77 14.59 5.91 -12.54
C GLN A 77 14.91 5.24 -11.21
N SER A 78 15.30 6.04 -10.21
CA SER A 78 15.66 5.54 -8.89
C SER A 78 14.50 4.79 -8.22
N ARG A 79 14.80 3.62 -7.64
CA ARG A 79 13.82 2.82 -6.92
C ARG A 79 14.46 1.93 -5.85
N VAL A 80 13.61 1.46 -4.95
CA VAL A 80 13.93 0.44 -3.95
C VAL A 80 12.88 -0.67 -4.02
N GLY A 81 13.32 -1.92 -4.06
CA GLY A 81 12.43 -3.09 -4.06
C GLY A 81 12.82 -4.06 -2.96
N LEU A 82 11.84 -4.48 -2.15
CA LEU A 82 11.95 -5.60 -1.23
C LEU A 82 11.02 -6.71 -1.70
N GLN A 83 11.59 -7.82 -2.16
CA GLN A 83 10.86 -8.83 -2.92
C GLN A 83 11.18 -10.25 -2.45
N ARG A 84 10.14 -11.06 -2.34
CA ARG A 84 10.20 -12.49 -2.02
C ARG A 84 9.71 -13.30 -3.22
N HIS A 85 10.58 -14.16 -3.73
CA HIS A 85 10.34 -15.00 -4.89
C HIS A 85 10.25 -16.47 -4.48
N ALA A 86 9.26 -17.19 -4.99
CA ALA A 86 9.09 -18.62 -4.71
C ALA A 86 10.03 -19.49 -5.56
N THR A 87 10.29 -19.08 -6.80
CA THR A 87 11.25 -19.69 -7.72
C THR A 87 11.94 -18.59 -8.52
N ALA A 88 12.94 -18.96 -9.32
CA ALA A 88 13.45 -18.07 -10.37
C ALA A 88 12.27 -17.46 -11.15
N HIS A 89 12.19 -16.13 -11.16
CA HIS A 89 11.22 -15.34 -11.92
C HIS A 89 9.76 -15.32 -11.39
N GLN A 90 9.47 -15.87 -10.20
CA GLN A 90 8.12 -15.85 -9.63
C GLN A 90 8.06 -15.01 -8.33
N GLY A 91 7.75 -13.73 -8.47
CA GLY A 91 7.56 -12.79 -7.37
C GLY A 91 6.21 -12.98 -6.67
N THR A 92 6.24 -13.37 -5.39
CA THR A 92 5.04 -13.73 -4.61
C THR A 92 4.61 -12.67 -3.61
N ALA A 93 5.54 -11.84 -3.14
CA ALA A 93 5.28 -10.72 -2.25
C ALA A 93 6.35 -9.64 -2.45
N GLU A 94 5.94 -8.41 -2.71
CA GLU A 94 6.83 -7.31 -3.12
C GLU A 94 6.39 -5.98 -2.50
N LEU A 95 7.34 -5.21 -1.99
CA LEU A 95 7.21 -3.80 -1.68
C LEU A 95 8.15 -3.02 -2.61
N ASN A 96 7.58 -2.22 -3.50
CA ASN A 96 8.31 -1.47 -4.53
C ASN A 96 8.08 0.04 -4.32
N LEU A 97 9.15 0.84 -4.31
CA LEU A 97 9.12 2.29 -4.05
C LEU A 97 9.89 3.04 -5.14
N GLY A 98 9.39 4.20 -5.56
CA GLY A 98 10.03 5.06 -6.57
C GLY A 98 9.54 4.78 -7.99
N HIS A 99 10.46 4.64 -8.95
CA HIS A 99 10.14 4.28 -10.33
C HIS A 99 9.80 2.78 -10.42
N LEU A 100 8.51 2.43 -10.47
CA LEU A 100 8.06 1.05 -10.51
C LEU A 100 8.35 0.44 -11.88
N LEU A 101 9.03 -0.70 -11.90
CA LEU A 101 9.27 -1.49 -13.12
C LEU A 101 9.31 -2.97 -12.77
N HIS A 102 8.95 -3.81 -13.73
CA HIS A 102 9.07 -5.25 -13.57
C HIS A 102 10.54 -5.64 -13.54
N GLN A 103 10.97 -6.39 -12.53
CA GLN A 103 12.32 -6.91 -12.45
C GLN A 103 12.28 -8.41 -12.38
N SER A 104 13.13 -9.04 -13.18
CA SER A 104 13.34 -10.47 -13.16
C SER A 104 14.82 -10.70 -12.93
N ASP A 105 15.18 -10.96 -11.66
CA ASP A 105 16.57 -11.11 -11.25
C ASP A 105 17.46 -9.92 -11.68
N ASN A 106 18.48 -10.12 -12.53
CA ASN A 106 19.34 -9.05 -13.04
C ASN A 106 18.70 -8.22 -14.17
N GLN A 107 17.53 -8.61 -14.68
CA GLN A 107 16.87 -7.91 -15.77
C GLN A 107 15.96 -6.79 -15.26
N ARG A 108 16.24 -5.56 -15.71
CA ARG A 108 15.29 -4.45 -15.70
C ARG A 108 14.35 -4.62 -16.88
N LEU A 109 13.06 -4.79 -16.61
CA LEU A 109 12.02 -4.91 -17.64
C LEU A 109 11.20 -3.62 -17.72
N LYS A 110 10.02 -3.70 -18.33
CA LYS A 110 9.17 -2.54 -18.62
C LYS A 110 8.78 -1.79 -17.34
N ALA A 111 8.75 -0.46 -17.45
CA ALA A 111 8.18 0.43 -16.44
C ALA A 111 6.69 0.12 -16.21
N ALA A 112 6.29 0.10 -14.94
CA ALA A 112 4.92 -0.13 -14.48
C ALA A 112 4.25 1.15 -13.95
N GLY A 113 5.03 2.11 -13.44
CA GLY A 113 4.49 3.37 -12.92
C GLY A 113 5.46 4.08 -11.97
N PHE A 114 4.93 4.96 -11.14
CA PHE A 114 5.69 5.71 -10.12
C PHE A 114 4.91 5.74 -8.81
N GLY A 115 5.61 5.64 -7.68
CA GLY A 115 5.01 5.74 -6.35
C GLY A 115 5.42 4.58 -5.45
N ALA A 116 4.44 4.01 -4.74
CA ALA A 116 4.63 2.87 -3.86
C ALA A 116 3.64 1.76 -4.21
N GLU A 117 4.12 0.53 -4.25
CA GLU A 117 3.31 -0.66 -4.53
C GLU A 117 3.59 -1.73 -3.47
N LEU A 118 2.53 -2.23 -2.86
CA LEU A 118 2.54 -3.47 -2.08
C LEU A 118 1.77 -4.53 -2.88
N LYS A 119 2.47 -5.56 -3.36
CA LYS A 119 1.93 -6.63 -4.20
C LYS A 119 2.11 -7.98 -3.50
N THR A 120 1.11 -8.85 -3.59
CA THR A 120 1.22 -10.24 -3.11
C THR A 120 0.24 -11.16 -3.84
N GLU A 121 0.62 -12.42 -4.01
CA GLU A 121 -0.27 -13.50 -4.48
C GLU A 121 -1.14 -14.08 -3.35
N HIS A 122 -0.89 -13.66 -2.10
CA HIS A 122 -1.56 -14.14 -0.89
C HIS A 122 -2.43 -13.04 -0.24
N GLY A 123 -2.99 -13.31 0.93
CA GLY A 123 -3.71 -12.29 1.70
C GLY A 123 -2.79 -11.20 2.26
N VAL A 124 -3.30 -9.97 2.37
CA VAL A 124 -2.66 -8.86 3.10
C VAL A 124 -3.50 -8.51 4.31
N ALA A 125 -2.85 -8.33 5.46
CA ALA A 125 -3.46 -7.74 6.65
C ALA A 125 -2.70 -6.46 7.02
N VAL A 126 -3.41 -5.33 7.06
CA VAL A 126 -2.91 -4.07 7.61
C VAL A 126 -3.52 -3.91 9.00
N ARG A 127 -2.69 -3.79 10.03
CA ARG A 127 -3.13 -3.66 11.43
C ARG A 127 -2.45 -2.46 12.08
N ALA A 128 -3.24 -1.53 12.61
CA ALA A 128 -2.75 -0.39 13.37
C ALA A 128 -3.62 -0.18 14.61
N GLY A 129 -3.04 -0.34 15.80
CA GLY A 129 -3.77 -0.24 17.07
C GLY A 129 -4.19 1.19 17.43
N LYS A 130 -3.62 2.21 16.76
CA LYS A 130 -3.94 3.63 16.91
C LYS A 130 -4.80 4.18 15.75
N GLY A 131 -5.23 3.29 14.84
CA GLY A 131 -6.03 3.63 13.67
C GLY A 131 -5.24 3.71 12.35
N VAL A 132 -5.97 3.83 11.25
CA VAL A 132 -5.47 3.80 9.87
C VAL A 132 -6.03 5.01 9.11
N LEU A 133 -5.17 5.74 8.42
CA LEU A 133 -5.54 6.79 7.47
C LEU A 133 -5.22 6.32 6.05
N LEU A 134 -6.23 6.28 5.19
CA LEU A 134 -6.08 6.04 3.75
C LEU A 134 -6.56 7.30 3.02
N SER A 135 -5.62 8.06 2.48
CA SER A 135 -5.92 9.37 1.89
C SER A 135 -5.27 9.52 0.51
N THR A 136 -5.97 10.20 -0.39
CA THR A 136 -5.45 10.70 -1.68
C THR A 136 -5.19 12.22 -1.64
N ASP A 137 -5.23 12.83 -0.45
CA ASP A 137 -4.90 14.24 -0.23
C ASP A 137 -3.39 14.45 -0.40
N ALA A 138 -3.02 15.34 -1.32
CA ALA A 138 -1.62 15.59 -1.62
C ALA A 138 -0.93 16.33 -0.46
N ARG A 139 0.16 15.76 0.05
CA ARG A 139 1.07 16.41 1.02
C ARG A 139 2.37 16.77 0.34
N GLY A 140 2.47 17.99 -0.17
CA GLY A 140 3.72 18.51 -0.74
C GLY A 140 4.84 18.50 0.31
N SER A 141 6.00 17.96 -0.05
CA SER A 141 7.21 17.91 0.80
C SER A 141 7.01 17.28 2.18
N ALA A 142 6.06 16.36 2.33
CA ALA A 142 5.70 15.74 3.61
C ALA A 142 5.42 16.76 4.73
N THR A 143 4.84 17.91 4.37
CA THR A 143 4.43 18.92 5.36
C THR A 143 3.24 18.42 6.19
N GLY A 144 3.25 18.73 7.49
CA GLY A 144 2.27 18.24 8.46
C GLY A 144 2.69 16.95 9.16
N SER A 145 1.80 16.42 10.01
CA SER A 145 1.99 15.14 10.68
C SER A 145 1.65 13.98 9.73
N GLN A 146 2.25 12.80 9.94
CA GLN A 146 1.93 11.57 9.20
C GLN A 146 0.41 11.27 9.19
N MET A 147 -0.28 11.64 10.26
CA MET A 147 -1.72 11.36 10.47
C MET A 147 -2.60 12.60 10.32
N ASP A 148 -2.09 13.67 9.69
CA ASP A 148 -2.87 14.89 9.46
C ASP A 148 -4.09 14.60 8.58
N SER A 149 -5.29 14.83 9.15
CA SER A 149 -6.59 14.52 8.54
C SER A 149 -7.48 15.77 8.40
N LYS A 150 -6.89 16.99 8.29
CA LYS A 150 -7.64 18.26 8.20
C LYS A 150 -8.71 18.29 7.10
N GLU A 151 -8.41 17.79 5.91
CA GLU A 151 -9.34 17.78 4.77
C GLU A 151 -10.56 16.90 5.07
N ALA A 152 -10.34 15.77 5.76
CA ALA A 152 -11.43 14.91 6.22
C ALA A 152 -12.28 15.58 7.30
N ILE A 153 -11.66 16.34 8.22
CA ILE A 153 -12.39 17.11 9.24
C ILE A 153 -13.30 18.14 8.58
N THR A 154 -12.81 18.90 7.59
CA THR A 154 -13.63 19.87 6.85
C THR A 154 -14.80 19.20 6.13
N GLN A 155 -14.59 18.05 5.48
CA GLN A 155 -15.68 17.31 4.84
C GLN A 155 -16.73 16.80 5.85
N LEU A 156 -16.30 16.40 7.05
CA LEU A 156 -17.21 16.02 8.13
C LEU A 156 -18.02 17.21 8.64
N GLU A 157 -17.41 18.39 8.76
CA GLU A 157 -18.10 19.62 9.16
C GLU A 157 -19.20 20.02 8.17
N GLU A 158 -18.88 20.01 6.88
CA GLU A 158 -19.85 20.27 5.81
C GLU A 158 -20.99 19.23 5.81
N SER A 159 -20.67 17.95 6.06
CA SER A 159 -21.66 16.88 6.13
C SER A 159 -22.59 17.03 7.34
N VAL A 160 -22.07 17.44 8.50
CA VAL A 160 -22.87 17.73 9.70
C VAL A 160 -23.81 18.89 9.43
N GLN A 161 -23.32 19.97 8.83
CA GLN A 161 -24.15 21.14 8.49
C GLN A 161 -25.27 20.75 7.53
N LEU A 162 -24.95 20.05 6.44
CA LEU A 162 -25.94 19.61 5.45
C LEU A 162 -27.02 18.72 6.07
N GLN A 163 -26.65 17.76 6.92
CA GLN A 163 -27.64 16.89 7.56
C GLN A 163 -28.52 17.65 8.56
N THR A 164 -27.97 18.64 9.26
CA THR A 164 -28.73 19.50 10.18
C THR A 164 -29.75 20.34 9.41
N ASP A 165 -29.34 20.95 8.30
CA ASP A 165 -30.23 21.74 7.44
C ASP A 165 -31.37 20.88 6.87
N LEU A 166 -31.05 19.66 6.41
CA LEU A 166 -32.06 18.72 5.90
C LEU A 166 -33.05 18.27 6.98
N ASP A 167 -32.59 18.03 8.21
CA ASP A 167 -33.45 17.68 9.34
C ASP A 167 -34.40 18.84 9.70
N GLU A 168 -33.89 20.07 9.77
CA GLU A 168 -34.72 21.26 9.99
C GLU A 168 -35.78 21.44 8.90
N MET A 169 -35.40 21.27 7.62
CA MET A 169 -36.34 21.35 6.50
C MET A 169 -37.40 20.24 6.58
N ALA A 170 -37.01 19.02 6.92
CA ALA A 170 -37.94 17.90 7.08
C ALA A 170 -38.94 18.16 8.21
N GLN A 171 -38.50 18.71 9.35
CA GLN A 171 -39.39 19.09 10.46
C GLN A 171 -40.36 20.20 10.06
N LYS A 172 -39.88 21.25 9.37
CA LYS A 172 -40.72 22.34 8.84
C LYS A 172 -41.76 21.83 7.83
N HIS A 173 -41.43 20.85 6.99
CA HIS A 173 -42.36 20.28 6.01
C HIS A 173 -43.28 19.18 6.57
N SER A 174 -42.85 18.43 7.58
CA SER A 174 -43.69 17.39 8.23
C SER A 174 -44.88 17.98 8.98
N THR A 175 -44.79 19.25 9.40
CA THR A 175 -45.91 19.99 10.02
C THR A 175 -46.94 20.49 9.00
N LEU A 176 -46.69 20.37 7.68
CA LEU A 176 -47.58 20.80 6.61
C LEU A 176 -48.45 19.68 6.02
N THR A 177 -48.50 18.49 6.66
CA THR A 177 -49.43 17.43 6.22
C THR A 177 -50.89 17.83 6.47
N PHE A 178 -51.63 17.99 5.37
CA PHE A 178 -53.03 18.37 5.32
C PHE A 178 -53.91 17.35 6.07
N GLY A 179 -54.47 17.74 7.23
CA GLY A 179 -55.66 17.10 7.81
C GLY A 179 -55.50 16.14 8.99
N GLY A 180 -54.38 16.10 9.73
CA GLY A 180 -54.28 15.23 10.91
C GLY A 180 -53.23 15.67 11.91
N LYS A 181 -53.65 15.86 13.17
CA LYS A 181 -52.90 16.20 14.39
C LYS A 181 -51.39 15.87 14.28
N ALA A 182 -50.56 16.90 14.05
CA ALA A 182 -49.12 16.80 14.15
C ALA A 182 -48.73 16.33 15.57
N PRO A 183 -47.76 15.41 15.75
CA PRO A 183 -47.18 15.17 17.06
C PRO A 183 -46.57 16.49 17.52
N ALA A 184 -46.82 16.87 18.78
CA ALA A 184 -46.16 18.04 19.36
C ALA A 184 -44.63 17.89 19.19
N PRO A 185 -43.91 18.98 18.87
CA PRO A 185 -42.46 18.93 18.76
C PRO A 185 -41.91 18.64 20.16
N GLY A 186 -41.60 17.38 20.45
CA GLY A 186 -40.68 17.04 21.53
C GLY A 186 -39.31 17.63 21.20
N PRO A 187 -38.40 17.78 22.18
CA PRO A 187 -37.04 18.19 21.89
C PRO A 187 -36.49 17.24 20.82
N ALA A 188 -36.24 17.77 19.62
CA ALA A 188 -35.79 16.98 18.50
C ALA A 188 -34.40 16.46 18.87
N GLU A 189 -34.32 15.23 19.35
CA GLU A 189 -33.04 14.56 19.49
C GLU A 189 -32.41 14.53 18.10
N PRO A 190 -31.15 14.98 17.96
CA PRO A 190 -30.49 15.02 16.67
C PRO A 190 -30.51 13.61 16.09
N LEU A 191 -30.79 13.51 14.78
CA LEU A 191 -30.81 12.23 14.08
C LEU A 191 -29.54 11.45 14.44
N PRO A 192 -29.64 10.13 14.70
CA PRO A 192 -28.48 9.31 15.05
C PRO A 192 -27.32 9.45 14.07
N ALA A 193 -27.60 9.74 12.79
CA ALA A 193 -26.60 10.02 11.77
C ALA A 193 -25.76 11.28 12.07
N ILE A 194 -26.39 12.37 12.52
CA ILE A 194 -25.71 13.63 12.89
C ILE A 194 -24.81 13.38 14.10
N ALA A 195 -25.30 12.66 15.11
CA ALA A 195 -24.52 12.32 16.30
C ALA A 195 -23.28 11.45 15.96
N GLN A 196 -23.40 10.52 15.01
CA GLN A 196 -22.26 9.71 14.56
C GLN A 196 -21.22 10.54 13.80
N LEU A 197 -21.66 11.50 12.98
CA LEU A 197 -20.74 12.41 12.29
C LEU A 197 -20.01 13.34 13.26
N GLN A 198 -20.71 13.90 14.24
CA GLN A 198 -20.11 14.73 15.29
C GLN A 198 -19.08 13.95 16.09
N ARG A 199 -19.40 12.71 16.50
CA ARG A 199 -18.44 11.82 17.15
C ARG A 199 -17.21 11.57 16.27
N SER A 200 -17.41 11.31 14.97
CA SER A 200 -16.30 11.10 14.04
C SER A 200 -15.41 12.35 13.96
N LYS A 201 -16.00 13.55 13.88
CA LYS A 201 -15.28 14.82 13.94
C LYS A 201 -14.45 14.95 15.23
N ASP A 202 -15.02 14.64 16.38
CA ASP A 202 -14.32 14.73 17.67
C ASP A 202 -13.13 13.76 17.74
N LEU A 203 -13.26 12.55 17.20
CA LEU A 203 -12.17 11.57 17.12
C LEU A 203 -11.00 12.06 16.25
N LEU A 204 -11.31 12.73 15.14
CA LEU A 204 -10.31 13.30 14.24
C LEU A 204 -9.74 14.64 14.75
N GLY A 205 -10.48 15.39 15.57
CA GLY A 205 -10.06 16.70 16.08
C GLY A 205 -8.93 16.65 17.12
N VAL A 206 -8.69 15.49 17.76
CA VAL A 206 -7.67 15.30 18.81
C VAL A 206 -6.26 15.07 18.23
N LEU A 207 -5.92 15.69 17.09
CA LEU A 207 -4.57 15.65 16.50
C LEU A 207 -3.60 16.53 17.32
N GLY A 208 -3.34 16.14 18.57
CA GLY A 208 -2.35 16.74 19.44
C GLY A 208 -1.05 15.95 19.40
N ALA A 209 0.00 16.51 18.79
CA ALA A 209 1.35 15.98 18.90
C ALA A 209 1.83 16.12 20.35
N VAL A 210 1.80 15.05 21.12
CA VAL A 210 2.59 14.95 22.36
C VAL A 210 3.96 14.41 21.94
N GLU A 211 5.01 15.06 22.43
CA GLU A 211 6.43 15.08 22.02
C GLU A 211 7.16 13.73 21.76
N SER A 212 6.47 12.59 21.82
CA SER A 212 7.05 11.26 21.56
C SER A 212 6.08 10.22 20.98
N ASP A 213 4.78 10.50 20.86
CA ASP A 213 3.79 9.60 20.26
C ASP A 213 2.87 10.40 19.34
N VAL A 214 2.94 10.13 18.03
CA VAL A 214 1.97 10.68 17.07
C VAL A 214 0.66 9.95 17.32
N THR A 215 -0.14 10.48 18.25
CA THR A 215 -1.49 9.97 18.49
C THR A 215 -2.33 10.33 17.28
N ALA A 216 -2.53 9.34 16.40
CA ALA A 216 -3.28 9.47 15.16
C ALA A 216 -4.74 9.86 15.41
N TYR A 217 -5.41 9.09 16.27
CA TYR A 217 -6.81 9.25 16.65
C TYR A 217 -6.93 8.91 18.14
N SER A 218 -7.93 9.48 18.82
CA SER A 218 -8.20 9.18 20.23
C SER A 218 -8.70 7.74 20.46
N GLU A 219 -9.24 7.09 19.43
CA GLU A 219 -9.69 5.70 19.43
C GLU A 219 -9.24 4.98 18.13
N PRO A 220 -9.18 3.64 18.10
CA PRO A 220 -8.87 2.91 16.86
C PRO A 220 -9.93 3.15 15.78
N HIS A 221 -9.57 3.92 14.75
CA HIS A 221 -10.48 4.31 13.67
C HIS A 221 -9.84 4.07 12.28
N LEU A 222 -10.68 3.87 11.25
CA LEU A 222 -10.26 3.81 9.85
C LEU A 222 -10.83 5.03 9.11
N GLN A 223 -9.97 5.99 8.79
CA GLN A 223 -10.33 7.16 8.00
C GLN A 223 -10.02 6.93 6.52
N LEU A 224 -11.00 7.21 5.66
CA LEU A 224 -10.83 7.23 4.20
C LEU A 224 -11.09 8.65 3.71
N SER A 225 -10.13 9.27 3.00
CA SER A 225 -10.27 10.63 2.46
C SER A 225 -9.87 10.67 0.99
N SER A 226 -10.69 11.31 0.16
CA SER A 226 -10.36 11.53 -1.24
C SER A 226 -11.09 12.77 -1.79
N PRO A 227 -10.37 13.84 -2.19
CA PRO A 227 -10.99 15.08 -2.62
C PRO A 227 -11.72 14.95 -3.96
N ALA A 228 -11.34 13.96 -4.79
CA ALA A 228 -12.00 13.65 -6.06
C ALA A 228 -13.13 12.60 -5.93
N GLY A 229 -13.50 12.24 -4.70
CA GLY A 229 -14.52 11.23 -4.40
C GLY A 229 -13.96 9.81 -4.22
N SER A 230 -14.84 8.89 -3.82
CA SER A 230 -14.52 7.47 -3.62
C SER A 230 -15.46 6.59 -4.45
N GLN A 231 -14.92 5.51 -5.02
CA GLN A 231 -15.70 4.55 -5.80
C GLN A 231 -15.52 3.15 -5.21
N ARG A 232 -16.63 2.52 -4.81
CA ARG A 232 -16.66 1.11 -4.39
C ARG A 232 -17.39 0.29 -5.44
N THR A 233 -16.63 -0.47 -6.23
CA THR A 233 -17.19 -1.39 -7.23
C THR A 233 -17.17 -2.82 -6.70
N ARG A 234 -18.23 -3.59 -6.96
CA ARG A 234 -18.31 -5.03 -6.64
C ARG A 234 -18.88 -5.75 -7.86
N ARG A 235 -18.32 -6.91 -8.20
CA ARG A 235 -18.94 -7.78 -9.22
C ARG A 235 -20.34 -8.21 -8.74
N PRO A 236 -21.37 -8.20 -9.61
CA PRO A 236 -22.70 -8.65 -9.23
C PRO A 236 -22.63 -10.11 -8.78
N THR A 237 -22.99 -10.36 -7.53
CA THR A 237 -23.13 -11.72 -6.98
C THR A 237 -24.60 -12.08 -7.10
N ARG A 238 -24.92 -13.04 -7.97
CA ARG A 238 -26.31 -13.50 -8.17
C ARG A 238 -26.71 -14.35 -6.97
N CYS A 239 -27.38 -13.76 -5.98
CA CYS A 239 -28.06 -14.52 -4.94
C CYS A 239 -29.32 -15.15 -5.55
N LEU A 240 -29.24 -16.40 -6.00
CA LEU A 240 -30.45 -17.22 -6.12
C LEU A 240 -30.88 -17.59 -4.71
N ALA A 241 -31.96 -16.97 -4.23
CA ALA A 241 -32.67 -17.47 -3.06
C ALA A 241 -33.22 -18.88 -3.38
N PRO A 242 -33.06 -19.89 -2.50
CA PRO A 242 -33.74 -21.16 -2.68
C PRO A 242 -35.26 -20.96 -2.56
N PRO A 243 -36.08 -21.72 -3.32
CA PRO A 243 -37.53 -21.60 -3.25
C PRO A 243 -38.03 -21.96 -1.86
N ALA A 244 -38.95 -21.14 -1.34
CA ALA A 244 -39.68 -21.43 -0.11
C ALA A 244 -40.38 -22.80 -0.25
N ARG A 245 -40.09 -23.73 0.66
CA ARG A 245 -40.89 -24.95 0.80
C ARG A 245 -42.27 -24.53 1.32
N ALA A 246 -43.30 -24.91 0.58
CA ALA A 246 -44.71 -24.85 1.01
C ALA A 246 -44.97 -25.84 2.15
#